data_AF-A0A224Z7K0-F1
#
_entry.id   AF-A0A224Z7K0-F1
#
_cell.length_a   1.000
_cell.length_b   1.000
_cell.length_c   1.000
_cell.angle_alpha   90.00
_cell.angle_beta   90.00
_cell.angle_gamma   90.00
#
_symmetry.space_group_name_H-M   'P 1'
#
loop_
_entity.id
_entity.type
_entity.pdbx_description
1 polymer ?
#
loop_
_entity_poly.entity_id
_entity_poly.type
_entity_poly.pdbx_seq_one_letter_code
_entity_poly.pdbx_strand_id
1 'polypeptide(L)'
;MTQRRLSGSVCGQDPRYCEEPASVFPFEWPDDITKWPVCRRSHASRKVPDAHMSCEVVGRPCCIGVYGECHITTRDYCDFVGGFFHEEAALCSQVSCLNDVCGMIPFVNPEVPDQFYRLWTSLFLHAGIFHLSITVIVQLFVMRDLEKLAGPVRTAVIYMCSGVAGNLASAIFVPYRAEVGPAGSQFGLLACLFVEVIHCWQMLKRPSAALLKLGTGAAVLFLLGLLPWVDNYAHVFGFVFGFLLSYALLPYVSFGSYDRTAKVALIWACLIVSVALFVGLVLLFYVHPIYECSFCHYLNCLPLTRDLCDSHRINITRQDT
;
A
#
# COMPACT_ATOMS: atom_id res chain seq x y z
N MET A 1 17.07 -17.41 -39.81
CA MET A 1 16.46 -18.60 -39.21
C MET A 1 15.38 -18.12 -38.29
N THR A 2 14.11 -18.23 -38.68
CA THR A 2 12.96 -17.84 -37.86
C THR A 2 12.84 -18.83 -36.71
N GLN A 3 13.15 -18.37 -35.48
CA GLN A 3 12.91 -19.13 -34.27
C GLN A 3 11.42 -19.44 -34.21
N ARG A 4 11.07 -20.74 -34.20
CA ARG A 4 9.69 -21.20 -34.16
C ARG A 4 9.20 -20.95 -32.73
N ARG A 5 8.27 -20.00 -32.54
CA ARG A 5 7.72 -19.69 -31.23
C ARG A 5 7.21 -20.96 -30.54
N LEU A 6 7.54 -21.14 -29.27
CA LEU A 6 7.07 -22.27 -28.45
C LEU A 6 5.59 -22.09 -28.03
N SER A 7 5.18 -20.85 -27.80
CA SER A 7 3.80 -20.51 -27.45
C SER A 7 2.92 -20.41 -28.69
N GLY A 8 1.77 -21.08 -28.66
CA GLY A 8 0.80 -21.10 -29.76
C GLY A 8 0.01 -19.80 -29.90
N SER A 9 -0.69 -19.63 -31.03
CA SER A 9 -1.66 -18.55 -31.20
C SER A 9 -2.86 -18.74 -30.26
N VAL A 10 -3.37 -17.63 -29.73
CA VAL A 10 -4.53 -17.62 -28.84
C VAL A 10 -5.74 -17.15 -29.64
N CYS A 11 -6.94 -17.58 -29.24
CA CYS A 11 -8.17 -17.11 -29.85
C CYS A 11 -8.22 -15.57 -29.89
N GLY A 12 -8.34 -14.99 -31.09
CA GLY A 12 -8.40 -13.54 -31.32
C GLY A 12 -7.07 -12.80 -31.16
N GLN A 13 -5.96 -13.48 -30.82
CA GLN A 13 -4.64 -12.87 -30.69
C GLN A 13 -3.56 -13.67 -31.43
N ASP A 14 -2.97 -13.02 -32.43
CA ASP A 14 -1.78 -13.50 -33.12
C ASP A 14 -0.91 -12.31 -33.53
N PRO A 15 0.38 -12.26 -33.12
CA PRO A 15 1.24 -11.13 -33.43
C PRO A 15 1.48 -10.92 -34.93
N ARG A 16 1.24 -11.95 -35.77
CA ARG A 16 1.30 -11.85 -37.23
C ARG A 16 0.13 -11.06 -37.84
N TYR A 17 -0.96 -10.92 -37.09
CA TYR A 17 -2.19 -10.26 -37.50
C TYR A 17 -2.39 -8.90 -36.84
N CYS A 18 -1.46 -8.44 -36.00
CA CYS A 18 -1.53 -7.13 -35.39
C CYS A 18 -0.76 -6.10 -36.21
N GLU A 19 -1.41 -4.99 -36.58
CA GLU A 19 -0.76 -3.87 -37.26
C GLU A 19 -0.20 -2.86 -36.26
N GLU A 20 -0.89 -2.64 -35.14
CA GLU A 20 -0.54 -1.64 -34.15
C GLU A 20 -0.66 -2.21 -32.72
N PRO A 21 0.49 -2.55 -32.06
CA PRO A 21 1.86 -2.52 -32.58
C PRO A 21 2.23 -3.77 -33.42
N ALA A 22 2.83 -3.59 -34.59
CA ALA A 22 3.28 -4.70 -35.42
C ALA A 22 4.45 -5.48 -34.78
N SER A 23 4.38 -6.82 -34.83
CA SER A 23 5.47 -7.71 -34.39
C SER A 23 6.47 -7.93 -35.52
N VAL A 24 7.42 -7.02 -35.71
CA VAL A 24 8.43 -7.08 -36.77
C VAL A 24 9.82 -6.79 -36.23
N PHE A 25 10.86 -7.42 -36.78
CA PHE A 25 12.24 -7.18 -36.38
C PHE A 25 12.61 -5.68 -36.50
N PRO A 26 13.26 -5.07 -35.48
CA PRO A 26 13.80 -5.67 -34.25
C PRO A 26 12.82 -5.74 -33.05
N PHE A 27 11.59 -5.24 -33.20
CA PHE A 27 10.56 -5.16 -32.16
C PHE A 27 9.55 -6.31 -32.28
N GLU A 28 10.04 -7.54 -32.24
CA GLU A 28 9.18 -8.72 -32.26
C GLU A 28 8.52 -8.91 -30.89
N TRP A 29 7.24 -9.30 -30.89
CA TRP A 29 6.60 -9.66 -29.63
C TRP A 29 7.31 -10.88 -29.01
N PRO A 30 7.43 -10.94 -27.69
CA PRO A 30 8.06 -12.08 -27.03
C PRO A 30 7.23 -13.36 -27.21
N ASP A 31 7.89 -14.52 -27.06
CA ASP A 31 7.20 -15.81 -27.08
C ASP A 31 6.25 -15.97 -25.89
N ASP A 32 6.54 -15.35 -24.75
CA ASP A 32 5.67 -15.34 -23.57
C ASP A 32 4.39 -14.53 -23.83
N ILE A 33 3.25 -15.24 -23.91
CA ILE A 33 1.93 -14.63 -24.17
C ILE A 33 1.55 -13.58 -23.13
N THR A 34 2.03 -13.71 -21.89
CA THR A 34 1.71 -12.76 -20.83
C THR A 34 2.33 -11.39 -21.08
N LYS A 35 3.33 -11.29 -21.96
CA LYS A 35 4.01 -10.03 -22.29
C LYS A 35 3.51 -9.42 -23.60
N TRP A 36 2.42 -9.93 -24.17
CA TRP A 36 1.88 -9.42 -25.42
C TRP A 36 1.15 -8.09 -25.19
N PRO A 37 1.48 -7.04 -25.97
CA PRO A 37 0.79 -5.76 -25.88
C PRO A 37 -0.65 -5.87 -26.41
N VAL A 38 -1.47 -4.87 -26.07
CA VAL A 38 -2.82 -4.74 -26.62
C VAL A 38 -2.74 -4.49 -28.13
N CYS A 39 -3.37 -5.37 -28.91
CA CYS A 39 -3.51 -5.15 -30.34
C CYS A 39 -4.67 -4.18 -30.61
N ARG A 40 -4.36 -2.93 -30.96
CA ARG A 40 -5.38 -1.90 -31.21
C ARG A 40 -6.01 -2.03 -32.59
N ARG A 41 -5.21 -2.45 -33.58
CA ARG A 41 -5.67 -2.66 -34.95
C ARG A 41 -5.13 -3.97 -35.48
N SER A 42 -6.04 -4.85 -35.91
CA SER A 42 -5.71 -6.10 -36.57
C SER A 42 -5.82 -5.97 -38.08
N HIS A 43 -4.93 -6.65 -38.80
CA HIS A 43 -4.96 -6.71 -40.24
C HIS A 43 -6.03 -7.71 -40.71
N ALA A 44 -7.04 -7.21 -41.43
CA ALA A 44 -8.01 -8.04 -42.16
C ALA A 44 -7.43 -8.71 -43.43
N SER A 45 -6.11 -8.96 -43.50
CA SER A 45 -5.34 -9.12 -44.76
C SER A 45 -5.71 -10.32 -45.62
N ARG A 46 -6.34 -11.35 -45.04
CA ARG A 46 -6.61 -12.59 -45.76
C ARG A 46 -8.10 -12.67 -46.09
N LYS A 47 -8.41 -13.05 -47.34
CA LYS A 47 -9.77 -13.45 -47.76
C LYS A 47 -10.39 -14.52 -46.85
N VAL A 48 -9.55 -15.31 -46.16
CA VAL A 48 -9.93 -16.26 -45.11
C VAL A 48 -8.96 -16.13 -43.93
N PRO A 49 -9.39 -15.63 -42.76
CA PRO A 49 -8.56 -15.61 -41.56
C PRO A 49 -8.25 -17.03 -41.06
N ASP A 50 -7.10 -17.21 -40.41
CA ASP A 50 -6.78 -18.48 -39.75
C ASP A 50 -7.84 -18.80 -38.66
N ALA A 51 -8.03 -20.08 -38.33
CA ALA A 51 -9.11 -20.52 -37.42
C ALA A 51 -9.06 -19.84 -36.04
N HIS A 52 -7.88 -19.60 -35.49
CA HIS A 52 -7.70 -18.91 -34.21
C HIS A 52 -8.00 -17.40 -34.28
N MET A 53 -8.03 -16.80 -35.47
CA MET A 53 -8.46 -15.40 -35.66
C MET A 53 -9.96 -15.27 -35.92
N SER A 54 -10.66 -16.40 -36.08
CA SER A 54 -12.08 -16.47 -36.46
C SER A 54 -12.99 -16.87 -35.30
N CYS A 55 -12.43 -17.09 -34.11
CA CYS A 55 -13.16 -17.50 -32.93
C CYS A 55 -13.86 -16.31 -32.26
N GLU A 56 -14.97 -16.59 -31.57
CA GLU A 56 -15.70 -15.61 -30.80
C GLU A 56 -15.04 -15.43 -29.42
N VAL A 57 -14.55 -14.23 -29.13
CA VAL A 57 -13.95 -13.88 -27.83
C VAL A 57 -15.07 -13.43 -26.89
N VAL A 58 -15.58 -14.38 -26.11
CA VAL A 58 -16.71 -14.16 -25.18
C VAL A 58 -16.23 -13.62 -23.81
N GLY A 59 -15.00 -13.95 -23.42
CA GLY A 59 -14.40 -13.53 -22.14
C GLY A 59 -13.29 -12.51 -22.32
N ARG A 60 -13.29 -11.45 -21.51
CA ARG A 60 -12.25 -10.41 -21.46
C ARG A 60 -11.89 -10.04 -20.02
N PRO A 61 -10.75 -9.38 -19.81
CA PRO A 61 -10.36 -8.89 -18.48
C PRO A 61 -11.43 -8.00 -17.86
N CYS A 62 -11.88 -8.39 -16.67
CA CYS A 62 -12.74 -7.61 -15.79
C CYS A 62 -11.98 -7.38 -14.47
N CYS A 63 -11.80 -6.11 -14.12
CA CYS A 63 -11.16 -5.71 -12.89
C CYS A 63 -12.22 -5.60 -11.77
N ILE A 64 -12.08 -6.41 -10.72
CA ILE A 64 -13.08 -6.58 -9.67
C ILE A 64 -12.45 -6.33 -8.31
N GLY A 65 -13.21 -5.66 -7.44
CA GLY A 65 -12.87 -5.47 -6.03
C GLY A 65 -11.74 -4.48 -5.78
N VAL A 66 -11.47 -4.22 -4.49
CA VAL A 66 -10.50 -3.19 -4.05
C VAL A 66 -9.04 -3.63 -4.12
N TYR A 67 -8.80 -4.91 -4.41
CA TYR A 67 -7.46 -5.47 -4.64
C TYR A 67 -7.03 -5.39 -6.11
N GLY A 68 -7.91 -4.92 -7.00
CA GLY A 68 -7.65 -4.90 -8.44
C GLY A 68 -7.45 -6.31 -8.98
N GLU A 69 -8.33 -7.25 -8.63
CA GLU A 69 -8.24 -8.61 -9.19
C GLU A 69 -8.70 -8.60 -10.64
N CYS A 70 -7.93 -9.24 -11.52
CA CYS A 70 -8.34 -9.44 -12.89
C CYS A 70 -8.95 -10.83 -13.08
N HIS A 71 -10.18 -10.88 -13.57
CA HIS A 71 -10.87 -12.10 -13.96
C HIS A 71 -11.24 -12.04 -15.43
N ILE A 72 -10.91 -13.07 -16.21
CA ILE A 72 -11.40 -13.17 -17.59
C ILE A 72 -12.83 -13.69 -17.55
N THR A 73 -13.79 -12.83 -17.88
CA THR A 73 -15.22 -13.14 -17.76
C THR A 73 -16.04 -12.43 -18.84
N THR A 74 -17.32 -12.76 -18.93
CA THR A 74 -18.27 -12.09 -19.81
C THR A 74 -18.60 -10.68 -19.31
N ARG A 75 -18.99 -9.78 -20.22
CA ARG A 75 -19.50 -8.44 -19.85
C ARG A 75 -20.61 -8.50 -18.82
N ASP A 76 -21.63 -9.33 -19.05
CA ASP A 76 -22.81 -9.40 -18.19
C ASP A 76 -22.44 -9.74 -16.73
N TYR A 77 -21.51 -10.68 -16.55
CA TYR A 77 -20.98 -11.01 -15.22
C TYR A 77 -20.18 -9.84 -14.62
N CYS A 78 -19.34 -9.16 -15.42
CA CYS A 78 -18.56 -8.02 -14.95
C CYS A 78 -19.46 -6.87 -14.46
N ASP A 79 -20.49 -6.54 -15.23
CA ASP A 79 -21.48 -5.52 -14.90
C ASP A 79 -22.28 -5.92 -13.65
N PHE A 80 -22.65 -7.21 -13.53
CA PHE A 80 -23.36 -7.74 -12.37
C PHE A 80 -22.57 -7.58 -11.06
N VAL A 81 -21.25 -7.80 -11.09
CA VAL A 81 -20.39 -7.62 -9.90
C VAL A 81 -19.88 -6.20 -9.71
N GLY A 82 -20.30 -5.25 -10.57
CA GLY A 82 -19.85 -3.86 -10.54
C GLY A 82 -18.35 -3.69 -10.83
N GLY A 83 -17.78 -4.59 -11.64
CA GLY A 83 -16.39 -4.52 -12.09
C GLY A 83 -16.19 -3.56 -13.26
N PHE A 84 -14.93 -3.32 -13.62
CA PHE A 84 -14.57 -2.54 -14.80
C PHE A 84 -14.15 -3.48 -15.94
N PHE A 85 -14.92 -3.48 -17.03
CA PHE A 85 -14.73 -4.38 -18.17
C PHE A 85 -13.82 -3.74 -19.23
N HIS A 86 -12.73 -4.41 -19.61
CA HIS A 86 -11.81 -3.94 -20.65
C HIS A 86 -12.11 -4.60 -21.99
N GLU A 87 -12.72 -3.85 -22.91
CA GLU A 87 -13.02 -4.31 -24.27
C GLU A 87 -11.78 -4.45 -25.13
N GLU A 88 -10.82 -3.56 -24.93
CA GLU A 88 -9.59 -3.44 -25.69
C GLU A 88 -8.57 -4.53 -25.36
N ALA A 89 -8.63 -5.09 -24.15
CA ALA A 89 -7.72 -6.12 -23.69
C ALA A 89 -8.29 -7.53 -23.89
N ALA A 90 -7.40 -8.53 -23.99
CA ALA A 90 -7.79 -9.93 -23.92
C ALA A 90 -7.03 -10.74 -22.85
N LEU A 91 -5.97 -10.17 -22.27
CA LEU A 91 -5.18 -10.80 -21.21
C LEU A 91 -5.15 -9.90 -19.96
N CYS A 92 -5.16 -10.52 -18.78
CA CYS A 92 -5.04 -9.78 -17.53
C CYS A 92 -3.72 -9.03 -17.36
N SER A 93 -2.66 -9.48 -18.05
CA SER A 93 -1.37 -8.77 -18.06
C SER A 93 -1.38 -7.48 -18.87
N GLN A 94 -2.44 -7.22 -19.65
CA GLN A 94 -2.60 -6.02 -20.46
C GLN A 94 -3.30 -4.89 -19.73
N VAL A 95 -3.90 -5.17 -18.57
CA VAL A 95 -4.69 -4.22 -17.80
C VAL A 95 -4.06 -3.99 -16.43
N SER A 96 -4.23 -2.78 -15.90
CA SER A 96 -3.77 -2.43 -14.56
C SER A 96 -4.99 -2.22 -13.66
N CYS A 97 -5.54 -3.32 -13.17
CA CYS A 97 -6.77 -3.27 -12.36
C CYS A 97 -6.61 -2.42 -11.08
N LEU A 98 -5.41 -2.35 -10.51
CA LEU A 98 -5.18 -1.48 -9.36
C LEU A 98 -5.29 0.01 -9.74
N ASN A 99 -4.94 0.39 -10.97
CA ASN A 99 -5.11 1.75 -11.46
C ASN A 99 -6.59 2.12 -11.59
N ASP A 100 -7.48 1.17 -11.89
CA ASP A 100 -8.92 1.43 -11.95
C ASP A 100 -9.52 1.63 -10.55
N VAL A 101 -8.95 0.98 -9.53
CA VAL A 101 -9.35 1.13 -8.12
C VAL A 101 -8.77 2.38 -7.48
N CYS A 102 -7.47 2.64 -7.67
CA CYS A 102 -6.75 3.74 -7.02
C CYS A 102 -6.34 4.85 -8.02
N GLY A 103 -7.13 5.05 -9.07
CA GLY A 103 -6.85 6.01 -10.14
C GLY A 103 -6.63 7.43 -9.59
N MET A 104 -5.40 7.91 -9.71
CA MET A 104 -5.02 9.31 -9.47
C MET A 104 -4.26 9.82 -10.70
N ILE A 105 -3.32 10.75 -10.53
CA ILE A 105 -2.48 11.24 -11.63
C ILE A 105 -1.73 10.03 -12.25
N PRO A 106 -1.82 9.81 -13.57
CA PRO A 106 -1.21 8.64 -14.22
C PRO A 106 0.31 8.64 -14.08
N PHE A 107 0.92 7.46 -14.21
CA PHE A 107 2.38 7.32 -14.26
C PHE A 107 2.94 8.07 -15.48
N VAL A 108 4.06 8.77 -15.29
CA VAL A 108 4.82 9.34 -16.41
C VAL A 108 5.60 8.23 -17.11
N ASN A 109 6.19 7.32 -16.32
CA ASN A 109 6.78 6.08 -16.81
C ASN A 109 6.17 4.87 -16.09
N PRO A 110 5.40 4.00 -16.77
CA PRO A 110 4.80 2.81 -16.18
C PRO A 110 5.81 1.82 -15.57
N GLU A 111 7.07 1.87 -15.97
CA GLU A 111 8.13 0.99 -15.45
C GLU A 111 8.78 1.51 -14.17
N VAL A 112 8.49 2.76 -13.76
CA VAL A 112 9.11 3.41 -12.60
C VAL A 112 8.03 3.89 -11.62
N PRO A 113 8.16 3.57 -10.31
CA PRO A 113 7.22 4.06 -9.32
C PRO A 113 7.45 5.57 -9.03
N ASP A 114 6.84 6.43 -9.84
CA ASP A 114 7.02 7.90 -9.81
C ASP A 114 5.93 8.66 -9.01
N GLN A 115 4.97 7.95 -8.43
CA GLN A 115 3.79 8.53 -7.78
C GLN A 115 3.99 8.76 -6.26
N PHE A 116 5.10 9.37 -5.86
CA PHE A 116 5.43 9.56 -4.42
C PHE A 116 4.43 10.47 -3.67
N TYR A 117 3.69 11.32 -4.39
CA TYR A 117 2.61 12.15 -3.83
C TYR A 117 1.50 11.30 -3.18
N ARG A 118 1.37 10.01 -3.55
CA ARG A 118 0.40 9.07 -2.99
C ARG A 118 0.63 8.81 -1.50
N LEU A 119 1.87 8.86 -1.03
CA LEU A 119 2.18 8.69 0.39
C LEU A 119 1.56 9.79 1.26
N TRP A 120 1.42 10.99 0.71
CA TRP A 120 0.87 12.16 1.40
C TRP A 120 -0.64 12.28 1.21
N THR A 121 -1.10 12.14 -0.03
CA THR A 121 -2.51 12.32 -0.38
C THR A 121 -3.41 11.24 0.22
N SER A 122 -2.92 10.00 0.34
CA SER A 122 -3.64 8.90 0.99
C SER A 122 -4.03 9.18 2.44
N LEU A 123 -3.28 10.03 3.16
CA LEU A 123 -3.62 10.42 4.54
C LEU A 123 -4.95 11.17 4.65
N PHE A 124 -5.40 11.78 3.56
CA PHE A 124 -6.64 12.57 3.51
C PHE A 124 -7.80 11.79 2.89
N LEU A 125 -7.51 10.66 2.22
CA LEU A 125 -8.52 9.79 1.62
C LEU A 125 -9.11 8.85 2.66
N HIS A 126 -10.38 8.49 2.51
CA HIS A 126 -11.05 7.56 3.41
C HIS A 126 -11.93 6.62 2.61
N ALA A 127 -11.96 5.34 2.99
CA ALA A 127 -12.71 4.29 2.30
C ALA A 127 -14.24 4.49 2.36
N GLY A 128 -14.74 5.33 3.26
CA GLY A 128 -16.17 5.65 3.37
C GLY A 128 -16.50 6.52 4.57
N ILE A 129 -17.78 6.86 4.72
CA ILE A 129 -18.27 7.79 5.75
C ILE A 129 -18.01 7.30 7.18
N PHE A 130 -18.11 5.99 7.42
CA PHE A 130 -17.87 5.39 8.73
C PHE A 130 -16.40 5.50 9.14
N HIS A 131 -15.49 5.16 8.22
CA HIS A 131 -14.05 5.30 8.44
C HIS A 131 -13.67 6.77 8.70
N LEU A 132 -14.19 7.71 7.89
CA LEU A 132 -13.99 9.15 8.11
C LEU A 132 -14.49 9.60 9.49
N SER A 133 -15.67 9.14 9.90
CA SER A 133 -16.27 9.51 11.19
C SER A 133 -15.39 9.07 12.37
N ILE A 134 -14.87 7.83 12.33
CA ILE A 134 -13.94 7.32 13.36
C ILE A 134 -12.67 8.17 13.37
N THR A 135 -12.10 8.47 12.21
CA THR A 135 -10.89 9.29 12.11
C THR A 135 -11.07 10.67 12.71
N VAL A 136 -12.17 11.35 12.38
CA VAL A 136 -12.49 12.68 12.91
C VAL A 136 -12.71 12.62 14.42
N ILE A 137 -13.40 11.60 14.95
CA ILE A 137 -13.57 11.40 16.39
C ILE A 137 -12.20 11.28 17.08
N VAL A 138 -11.33 10.39 16.59
CA VAL A 138 -9.98 10.20 17.16
C VAL A 138 -9.19 11.52 17.12
N GLN A 139 -9.24 12.27 16.03
CA GLN A 139 -8.57 13.57 15.94
C GLN A 139 -9.16 14.60 16.92
N LEU A 140 -10.49 14.70 17.03
CA LEU A 140 -11.13 15.67 17.92
C LEU A 140 -10.87 15.41 19.40
N PHE A 141 -10.72 14.15 19.80
CA PHE A 141 -10.45 13.79 21.20
C PHE A 141 -8.97 13.72 21.52
N VAL A 142 -8.14 13.14 20.65
CA VAL A 142 -6.71 12.92 20.93
C VAL A 142 -5.86 14.03 20.34
N MET A 143 -5.96 14.27 19.04
CA MET A 143 -5.11 15.25 18.34
C MET A 143 -5.33 16.66 18.87
N ARG A 144 -6.59 17.05 19.14
CA ARG A 144 -6.92 18.38 19.70
C ARG A 144 -6.21 18.64 21.03
N ASP A 145 -6.16 17.65 21.91
CA ASP A 145 -5.58 17.82 23.24
C ASP A 145 -4.04 17.84 23.16
N LEU A 146 -3.46 17.01 22.27
CA LEU A 146 -2.04 17.09 21.91
C LEU A 146 -1.66 18.43 21.27
N GLU A 147 -2.50 18.97 20.39
CA GLU A 147 -2.29 20.24 19.73
C GLU A 147 -2.29 21.41 20.72
N LYS A 148 -3.19 21.39 21.71
CA LYS A 148 -3.21 22.39 22.78
C LYS A 148 -1.95 22.33 23.65
N LEU A 149 -1.39 21.14 23.86
CA LEU A 149 -0.19 20.93 24.67
C LEU A 149 1.10 21.28 23.92
N ALA A 150 1.28 20.72 22.72
CA ALA A 150 2.52 20.78 21.97
C ALA A 150 2.56 21.95 20.97
N GLY A 151 1.39 22.44 20.56
CA GLY A 151 1.20 23.41 19.49
C GLY A 151 0.88 22.77 18.13
N PRO A 152 0.27 23.53 17.21
CA PRO A 152 -0.20 23.04 15.91
C PRO A 152 0.92 22.50 15.02
N VAL A 153 2.03 23.24 14.91
CA VAL A 153 3.12 22.91 13.98
C VAL A 153 3.80 21.59 14.35
N ARG A 154 4.11 21.38 15.63
CA ARG A 154 4.77 20.14 16.10
C ARG A 154 3.85 18.94 15.93
N THR A 155 2.58 19.10 16.29
CA THR A 155 1.57 18.05 16.13
C THR A 155 1.38 17.69 14.66
N ALA A 156 1.32 18.68 13.77
CA ALA A 156 1.23 18.46 12.32
C ALA A 156 2.45 17.72 11.77
N VAL A 157 3.68 18.09 12.18
CA VAL A 157 4.91 17.38 11.74
C VAL A 157 4.90 15.93 12.22
N ILE A 158 4.60 15.68 13.49
CA ILE A 158 4.52 14.31 14.03
C ILE A 158 3.47 13.50 13.27
N TYR A 159 2.28 14.07 13.08
CA TYR A 159 1.16 13.42 12.39
C TYR A 159 1.49 13.09 10.93
N MET A 160 1.99 14.06 10.17
CA MET A 160 2.26 13.87 8.74
C MET A 160 3.44 12.92 8.50
N CYS A 161 4.55 13.09 9.23
CA CYS A 161 5.73 12.26 9.02
C CYS A 161 5.52 10.80 9.48
N SER A 162 4.81 10.57 10.59
CA SER A 162 4.45 9.20 11.01
C SER A 162 3.51 8.52 10.02
N GLY A 163 2.53 9.26 9.48
CA GLY A 163 1.65 8.77 8.42
C GLY A 163 2.39 8.39 7.15
N VAL A 164 3.23 9.27 6.63
CA VAL A 164 4.03 9.02 5.41
C VAL A 164 4.95 7.82 5.58
N ALA A 165 5.61 7.70 6.74
CA ALA A 165 6.47 6.55 7.02
C ALA A 165 5.67 5.24 7.16
N GLY A 166 4.49 5.29 7.80
CA GLY A 166 3.56 4.17 7.87
C GLY A 166 3.08 3.71 6.49
N ASN A 167 2.63 4.66 5.66
CA ASN A 167 2.16 4.37 4.29
C ASN A 167 3.28 3.80 3.41
N LEU A 168 4.52 4.29 3.57
CA LEU A 168 5.68 3.74 2.87
C LEU A 168 5.95 2.30 3.31
N ALA A 169 5.88 2.00 4.60
CA ALA A 169 6.03 0.64 5.11
C ALA A 169 4.92 -0.29 4.59
N SER A 170 3.66 0.15 4.64
CA SER A 170 2.54 -0.59 4.05
C SER A 170 2.77 -0.90 2.57
N ALA A 171 3.17 0.10 1.76
CA ALA A 171 3.46 -0.10 0.35
C ALA A 171 4.60 -1.10 0.07
N ILE A 172 5.55 -1.26 1.00
CA ILE A 172 6.64 -2.23 0.89
C ILE A 172 6.16 -3.65 1.23
N PHE A 173 5.42 -3.81 2.33
CA PHE A 173 5.09 -5.12 2.87
C PHE A 173 3.72 -5.67 2.39
N VAL A 174 2.88 -4.82 1.79
CA VAL A 174 1.52 -5.13 1.32
C VAL A 174 1.24 -4.47 -0.05
N PRO A 175 2.08 -4.71 -1.09
CA PRO A 175 2.10 -3.92 -2.31
C PRO A 175 0.84 -4.01 -3.19
N TYR A 176 0.04 -5.08 -3.06
CA TYR A 176 -1.12 -5.34 -3.93
C TYR A 176 -2.46 -4.93 -3.32
N ARG A 177 -2.44 -4.01 -2.35
CA ARG A 177 -3.63 -3.60 -1.62
C ARG A 177 -3.75 -2.09 -1.58
N ALA A 178 -4.92 -1.59 -1.97
CA ALA A 178 -5.22 -0.17 -1.80
C ALA A 178 -5.47 0.13 -0.31
N GLU A 179 -4.68 1.04 0.24
CA GLU A 179 -4.87 1.60 1.58
C GLU A 179 -5.12 3.10 1.49
N VAL A 180 -6.00 3.58 2.37
CA VAL A 180 -6.34 5.00 2.50
C VAL A 180 -6.53 5.33 3.97
N GLY A 181 -6.30 6.58 4.32
CA GLY A 181 -6.57 7.13 5.64
C GLY A 181 -5.31 7.31 6.46
N PRO A 182 -5.42 8.07 7.57
CA PRO A 182 -4.27 8.45 8.36
C PRO A 182 -3.98 7.47 9.50
N ALA A 183 -4.21 6.17 9.29
CA ALA A 183 -4.09 5.18 10.35
C ALA A 183 -2.67 5.17 10.96
N GLY A 184 -1.63 5.21 10.11
CA GLY A 184 -0.25 5.38 10.57
C GLY A 184 -0.03 6.66 11.39
N SER A 185 -0.63 7.79 11.00
CA SER A 185 -0.58 9.04 11.76
C SER A 185 -1.26 8.94 13.12
N GLN A 186 -2.39 8.24 13.22
CA GLN A 186 -3.11 8.03 14.47
C GLN A 186 -2.30 7.17 15.45
N PHE A 187 -1.61 6.14 14.97
CA PHE A 187 -0.66 5.40 15.78
C PHE A 187 0.56 6.24 16.17
N GLY A 188 0.95 7.20 15.33
CA GLY A 188 1.93 8.22 15.69
C GLY A 188 1.47 9.13 16.83
N LEU A 189 0.19 9.53 16.86
CA LEU A 189 -0.40 10.25 17.99
C LEU A 189 -0.52 9.38 19.24
N LEU A 190 -0.81 8.09 19.09
CA LEU A 190 -0.78 7.15 20.21
C LEU A 190 0.62 7.08 20.82
N ALA A 191 1.68 6.99 20.00
CA ALA A 191 3.06 7.04 20.46
C ALA A 191 3.39 8.36 21.16
N CYS A 192 2.86 9.49 20.67
CA CYS A 192 2.98 10.79 21.31
C CYS A 192 2.47 10.79 22.77
N LEU A 193 1.33 10.13 23.02
CA LEU A 193 0.80 9.97 24.38
C LEU A 193 1.70 9.11 25.28
N PHE A 194 2.38 8.09 24.76
CA PHE A 194 3.39 7.33 25.53
C PHE A 194 4.54 8.24 25.96
N VAL A 195 5.06 9.04 25.01
CA VAL A 195 6.15 9.98 25.28
C VAL A 195 5.73 11.05 26.29
N GLU A 196 4.49 11.53 26.23
CA GLU A 196 3.92 12.45 27.23
C GLU A 196 3.93 11.84 28.64
N VAL A 197 3.45 10.61 28.80
CA VAL A 197 3.45 9.92 30.11
C VAL A 197 4.87 9.75 30.64
N ILE A 198 5.84 9.44 29.77
CA ILE A 198 7.25 9.27 30.17
C ILE A 198 7.86 10.62 30.59
N HIS A 199 7.60 11.71 29.85
CA HIS A 199 8.08 13.04 30.23
C HIS A 199 7.43 13.57 31.50
N CYS A 200 6.14 13.33 31.69
CA CYS A 200 5.38 13.76 32.86
C CYS A 200 5.41 12.74 34.01
N TRP A 201 6.31 11.76 34.00
CA TRP A 201 6.34 10.66 34.96
C TRP A 201 6.32 11.14 36.42
N GLN A 202 7.09 12.20 36.72
CA GLN A 202 7.19 12.77 38.08
C GLN A 202 5.97 13.61 38.48
N MET A 203 5.17 14.09 37.52
CA MET A 203 3.96 14.88 37.77
C MET A 203 2.73 14.01 38.01
N LEU A 204 2.73 12.81 37.45
CA LEU A 204 1.60 11.90 37.51
C LEU A 204 1.54 11.22 38.88
N LYS A 205 0.34 11.17 39.47
CA LYS A 205 0.11 10.46 40.75
C LYS A 205 0.36 8.95 40.63
N ARG A 206 0.08 8.36 39.46
CA ARG A 206 0.22 6.92 39.17
C ARG A 206 0.71 6.69 37.72
N PRO A 207 1.98 7.03 37.41
CA PRO A 207 2.48 6.98 36.04
C PRO A 207 2.53 5.55 35.48
N SER A 208 2.87 4.57 36.31
CA SER A 208 2.88 3.15 35.91
C SER A 208 1.50 2.65 35.51
N ALA A 209 0.45 3.04 36.24
CA ALA A 209 -0.93 2.68 35.90
C ALA A 209 -1.40 3.37 34.61
N ALA A 210 -1.00 4.63 34.39
CA ALA A 210 -1.29 5.34 33.14
C ALA A 210 -0.61 4.67 31.95
N LEU A 211 0.67 4.32 32.08
CA LEU A 211 1.43 3.61 31.05
C LEU A 211 0.85 2.22 30.78
N LEU A 212 0.46 1.48 31.83
CA LEU A 212 -0.18 0.17 31.67
C LEU A 212 -1.53 0.27 30.94
N LYS A 213 -2.34 1.29 31.26
CA LYS A 213 -3.61 1.54 30.57
C LYS A 213 -3.38 1.85 29.09
N LEU A 214 -2.41 2.71 28.78
CA LEU A 214 -2.02 3.01 27.40
C LEU A 214 -1.48 1.77 26.68
N GLY A 215 -0.59 1.02 27.33
CA GLY A 215 -0.01 -0.23 26.83
C GLY A 215 -1.07 -1.27 26.52
N THR A 216 -2.06 -1.44 27.41
CA THR A 216 -3.18 -2.35 27.19
C THR A 216 -4.03 -1.90 26.00
N GLY A 217 -4.34 -0.61 25.90
CA GLY A 217 -5.07 -0.04 24.76
C GLY A 217 -4.32 -0.24 23.44
N ALA A 218 -3.02 0.05 23.41
CA ALA A 218 -2.17 -0.16 22.24
C ALA A 218 -2.12 -1.64 21.84
N ALA A 219 -1.94 -2.56 22.81
CA ALA A 219 -1.95 -4.00 22.55
C ALA A 219 -3.28 -4.45 21.94
N VAL A 220 -4.42 -3.98 22.46
CA VAL A 220 -5.73 -4.26 21.87
C VAL A 220 -5.82 -3.73 20.43
N LEU A 221 -5.34 -2.52 20.16
CA LEU A 221 -5.37 -1.95 18.81
C LEU A 221 -4.50 -2.75 17.83
N PHE A 222 -3.30 -3.18 18.21
CA PHE A 222 -2.46 -4.03 17.38
C PHE A 222 -3.06 -5.44 17.19
N LEU A 223 -3.71 -6.00 18.21
CA LEU A 223 -4.45 -7.26 18.09
C LEU A 223 -5.64 -7.14 17.13
N LEU A 224 -6.41 -6.04 17.23
CA LEU A 224 -7.49 -5.75 16.28
C LEU A 224 -6.96 -5.52 14.87
N GLY A 225 -5.73 -5.02 14.74
CA GLY A 225 -5.12 -4.86 13.43
C GLY A 225 -4.65 -6.16 12.76
N LEU A 226 -4.73 -7.30 13.46
CA LEU A 226 -4.59 -8.63 12.86
C LEU A 226 -5.88 -9.10 12.17
N LEU A 227 -6.94 -8.29 12.22
CA LEU A 227 -8.17 -8.54 11.48
C LEU A 227 -7.99 -8.19 10.01
N PRO A 228 -8.76 -8.85 9.11
CA PRO A 228 -8.81 -8.47 7.71
C PRO A 228 -9.14 -6.98 7.56
N TRP A 229 -8.66 -6.37 6.47
CA TRP A 229 -8.86 -4.96 6.15
C TRP A 229 -8.10 -3.94 7.02
N VAL A 230 -7.32 -4.37 8.00
CA VAL A 230 -6.45 -3.47 8.78
C VAL A 230 -5.00 -3.62 8.31
N ASP A 231 -4.23 -2.54 8.37
CA ASP A 231 -2.81 -2.54 8.02
C ASP A 231 -1.95 -2.30 9.26
N ASN A 232 -1.39 -3.37 9.79
CA ASN A 232 -0.51 -3.31 10.94
C ASN A 232 0.91 -2.84 10.60
N TYR A 233 1.35 -2.92 9.35
CA TYR A 233 2.63 -2.33 8.94
C TYR A 233 2.57 -0.80 9.05
N ALA A 234 1.50 -0.20 8.52
CA ALA A 234 1.26 1.24 8.67
C ALA A 234 1.18 1.65 10.15
N HIS A 235 0.49 0.86 10.98
CA HIS A 235 0.36 1.11 12.41
C HIS A 235 1.69 1.03 13.16
N VAL A 236 2.48 -0.04 12.95
CA VAL A 236 3.74 -0.26 13.65
C VAL A 236 4.76 0.81 13.27
N PHE A 237 4.95 1.06 11.98
CA PHE A 237 5.91 2.07 11.53
C PHE A 237 5.44 3.49 11.87
N GLY A 238 4.13 3.76 11.78
CA GLY A 238 3.54 5.01 12.27
C GLY A 238 3.82 5.24 13.76
N PHE A 239 3.66 4.20 14.59
CA PHE A 239 3.98 4.25 16.02
C PHE A 239 5.47 4.50 16.27
N VAL A 240 6.37 3.76 15.60
CA VAL A 240 7.84 3.90 15.76
C VAL A 240 8.29 5.31 15.38
N PHE A 241 7.90 5.81 14.22
CA PHE A 241 8.25 7.16 13.78
C PHE A 241 7.60 8.22 14.67
N GLY A 242 6.34 8.04 15.05
CA GLY A 242 5.66 8.92 15.99
C GLY A 242 6.36 8.99 17.35
N PHE A 243 6.85 7.86 17.86
CA PHE A 243 7.58 7.80 19.13
C PHE A 243 8.89 8.59 19.07
N LEU A 244 9.71 8.36 18.03
CA LEU A 244 10.99 9.04 17.83
C LEU A 244 10.79 10.55 17.61
N LEU A 245 9.83 10.94 16.77
CA LEU A 245 9.53 12.34 16.49
C LEU A 245 8.93 13.05 17.72
N SER A 246 8.07 12.38 18.48
CA SER A 246 7.51 12.94 19.71
C SER A 246 8.59 13.18 20.76
N TYR A 247 9.56 12.26 20.90
CA TYR A 247 10.71 12.48 21.78
C TYR A 247 11.57 13.67 21.37
N ALA A 248 11.71 13.92 20.07
CA ALA A 248 12.48 15.03 19.55
C ALA A 248 11.76 16.38 19.62
N LEU A 249 10.43 16.40 19.43
CA LEU A 249 9.67 17.63 19.14
C LEU A 249 8.76 18.10 20.27
N LEU A 250 8.35 17.22 21.19
CA LEU A 250 7.46 17.61 22.28
C LEU A 250 8.14 18.54 23.29
N PRO A 251 7.41 19.50 23.87
CA PRO A 251 7.93 20.32 24.96
C PRO A 251 8.22 19.43 26.18
N TYR A 252 9.43 19.53 26.73
CA TYR A 252 9.85 18.76 27.90
C TYR A 252 9.61 19.54 29.20
N VAL A 253 9.21 18.83 30.24
CA VAL A 253 9.17 19.34 31.61
C VAL A 253 10.37 18.73 32.36
N SER A 254 11.27 19.58 32.87
CA SER A 254 12.46 19.14 33.61
C SER A 254 12.30 19.40 35.10
N PHE A 255 12.59 18.38 35.93
CA PHE A 255 12.67 18.49 37.39
C PHE A 255 14.13 18.29 37.81
N GLY A 256 14.74 19.28 38.49
CA GLY A 256 16.12 19.21 38.98
C GLY A 256 17.18 19.79 38.04
N SER A 257 18.43 19.31 38.13
CA SER A 257 19.56 19.79 37.34
C SER A 257 19.38 19.47 35.86
N TYR A 258 19.11 20.50 35.06
CA TYR A 258 18.86 20.39 33.63
C TYR A 258 20.15 20.12 32.86
N ASP A 259 20.40 18.86 32.50
CA ASP A 259 21.49 18.49 31.58
C ASP A 259 21.08 18.79 30.14
N ARG A 260 21.34 20.03 29.71
CA ARG A 260 21.06 20.50 28.35
C ARG A 260 21.78 19.67 27.28
N THR A 261 22.99 19.20 27.55
CA THR A 261 23.82 18.50 26.56
C THR A 261 23.26 17.13 26.27
N ALA A 262 22.91 16.36 27.32
CA ALA A 262 22.28 15.06 27.15
C ALA A 262 20.94 15.16 26.41
N LYS A 263 20.16 16.23 26.65
CA LYS A 263 18.89 16.44 25.96
C LYS A 263 19.05 16.78 24.48
N VAL A 264 19.95 17.69 24.15
CA VAL A 264 20.26 18.01 22.75
C VAL A 264 20.79 16.78 22.02
N ALA A 265 21.64 15.98 22.67
CA ALA A 265 22.13 14.72 22.12
C ALA A 265 20.99 13.72 21.86
N LEU A 266 20.02 13.58 22.78
CA LEU A 266 18.87 12.70 22.60
C LEU A 266 17.97 13.15 21.44
N ILE A 267 17.70 14.46 21.32
CA ILE A 267 16.90 15.02 20.21
C ILE A 267 17.58 14.69 18.87
N TRP A 268 18.87 14.99 18.74
CA TRP A 268 19.62 14.68 17.53
C TRP A 268 19.67 13.18 17.25
N ALA A 269 19.86 12.34 18.27
CA ALA A 269 19.82 10.90 18.10
C ALA A 269 18.47 10.42 17.55
N CYS A 270 17.35 10.89 18.11
CA CYS A 270 16.01 10.53 17.63
C CYS A 270 15.76 10.99 16.18
N LEU A 271 16.19 12.21 15.83
CA LEU A 271 16.05 12.74 14.47
C LEU A 271 16.92 11.96 13.47
N ILE A 272 18.18 11.69 13.82
CA ILE A 272 19.10 10.92 12.96
C ILE A 272 18.57 9.50 12.75
N VAL A 273 18.10 8.84 13.81
CA VAL A 273 17.49 7.50 13.70
C VAL A 273 16.24 7.54 12.83
N SER A 274 15.37 8.53 13.01
CA SER A 274 14.15 8.68 12.18
C SER A 274 14.50 8.85 10.69
N VAL A 275 15.47 9.71 10.38
CA VAL A 275 15.92 9.93 9.00
C VAL A 275 16.57 8.67 8.43
N ALA A 276 17.43 8.00 9.19
CA ALA A 276 18.09 6.77 8.77
C ALA A 276 17.08 5.65 8.47
N LEU A 277 16.07 5.49 9.33
CA LEU A 277 14.98 4.53 9.10
C LEU A 277 14.17 4.90 7.85
N PHE A 278 13.85 6.17 7.65
CA PHE A 278 13.09 6.61 6.48
C PHE A 278 13.85 6.38 5.17
N VAL A 279 15.14 6.75 5.15
CA VAL A 279 16.02 6.48 4.02
C VAL A 279 16.15 4.97 3.78
N GLY A 280 16.27 4.17 4.84
CA GLY A 280 16.26 2.71 4.75
C GLY A 280 15.00 2.17 4.07
N LEU A 281 13.81 2.67 4.44
CA LEU A 281 12.55 2.30 3.80
C LEU A 281 12.49 2.74 2.32
N VAL A 282 12.96 3.95 2.00
CA VAL A 282 13.00 4.44 0.61
C VAL A 282 13.94 3.56 -0.24
N LEU A 283 15.13 3.23 0.28
CA LEU A 283 16.06 2.33 -0.41
C LEU A 283 15.47 0.93 -0.56
N LEU A 284 14.77 0.43 0.45
CA LEU A 284 14.09 -0.85 0.38
C LEU A 284 13.00 -0.84 -0.69
N PHE A 285 12.21 0.23 -0.80
CA PHE A 285 11.15 0.34 -1.80
C PHE A 285 11.68 0.44 -3.24
N TYR A 286 12.71 1.27 -3.48
CA TYR A 286 13.20 1.55 -4.84
C TYR A 286 14.33 0.63 -5.33
N VAL A 287 15.19 0.14 -4.42
CA VAL A 287 16.41 -0.61 -4.80
C VAL A 287 16.28 -2.09 -4.48
N HIS A 288 15.66 -2.44 -3.35
CA HIS A 288 15.54 -3.83 -2.89
C HIS A 288 14.09 -4.21 -2.53
N PRO A 289 13.13 -4.08 -3.47
CA PRO A 289 11.73 -4.38 -3.20
C PRO A 289 11.55 -5.82 -2.72
N ILE A 290 10.81 -5.98 -1.63
CA ILE A 290 10.52 -7.28 -1.03
C ILE A 290 9.33 -7.89 -1.78
N TYR A 291 9.60 -8.85 -2.66
CA TYR A 291 8.55 -9.57 -3.38
C TYR A 291 8.12 -10.86 -2.70
N GLU A 292 9.01 -11.46 -1.89
CA GLU A 292 8.77 -12.74 -1.23
C GLU A 292 9.14 -12.64 0.24
N CYS A 293 8.13 -12.68 1.12
CA CYS A 293 8.34 -12.75 2.56
C CYS A 293 7.31 -13.70 3.18
N SER A 294 7.78 -14.90 3.51
CA SER A 294 6.94 -16.00 4.04
C SER A 294 6.37 -15.75 5.44
N PHE A 295 6.82 -14.72 6.14
CA PHE A 295 6.32 -14.38 7.48
C PHE A 295 5.61 -13.02 7.53
N CYS A 296 5.78 -12.17 6.52
CA CYS A 296 5.29 -10.79 6.57
C CYS A 296 3.75 -10.73 6.65
N HIS A 297 3.06 -11.70 6.06
CA HIS A 297 1.60 -11.74 6.08
C HIS A 297 1.00 -11.89 7.49
N TYR A 298 1.68 -12.59 8.39
CA TYR A 298 1.18 -12.83 9.74
C TYR A 298 1.09 -11.56 10.60
N LEU A 299 1.82 -10.52 10.22
CA LEU A 299 1.77 -9.24 10.93
C LEU A 299 0.47 -8.49 10.65
N ASN A 300 -0.15 -8.71 9.48
CA ASN A 300 -1.43 -8.11 9.09
C ASN A 300 -2.61 -9.05 9.29
N CYS A 301 -2.44 -10.37 9.18
CA CYS A 301 -3.54 -11.30 9.35
C CYS A 301 -3.07 -12.64 9.90
N LEU A 302 -3.62 -13.04 11.05
CA LEU A 302 -3.45 -14.39 11.57
C LEU A 302 -4.49 -15.34 10.97
N PRO A 303 -4.10 -16.44 10.31
CA PRO A 303 -5.05 -17.38 9.70
C PRO A 303 -5.70 -18.27 10.77
N LEU A 304 -6.60 -17.68 11.57
CA LEU A 304 -7.37 -18.38 12.61
C LEU A 304 -8.39 -19.35 12.02
N THR A 305 -8.93 -19.03 10.84
CA THR A 305 -9.75 -19.93 10.02
C THR A 305 -9.21 -19.94 8.59
N ARG A 306 -9.54 -20.99 7.82
CA ARG A 306 -9.06 -21.17 6.44
C ARG A 306 -9.32 -19.94 5.58
N ASP A 307 -10.50 -19.34 5.72
CA ASP A 307 -10.94 -18.26 4.82
C ASP A 307 -10.73 -16.85 5.40
N LEU A 308 -10.24 -16.69 6.63
CA LEU A 308 -10.19 -15.38 7.30
C LEU A 308 -9.22 -14.43 6.59
N CYS A 309 -8.04 -14.95 6.22
CA CYS A 309 -7.01 -14.21 5.53
C CYS A 309 -7.01 -14.45 4.02
N ASP A 310 -8.00 -15.19 3.49
CA ASP A 310 -8.12 -15.43 2.04
C ASP A 310 -8.37 -14.13 1.28
N SER A 311 -8.96 -13.13 1.92
CA SER A 311 -9.06 -11.77 1.35
C SER A 311 -7.70 -11.08 1.18
N HIS A 312 -6.63 -11.55 1.86
CA HIS A 312 -5.27 -11.03 1.71
C HIS A 312 -4.44 -11.83 0.67
N ARG A 313 -4.95 -12.96 0.14
CA ARG A 313 -4.34 -13.86 -0.88
C ARG A 313 -2.80 -13.80 -1.01
N ILE A 314 -2.09 -14.05 0.09
CA ILE A 314 -0.65 -14.36 0.04
C ILE A 314 -0.53 -15.86 -0.24
N ASN A 315 -0.90 -16.24 -1.47
CA ASN A 315 -0.63 -17.58 -1.99
C ASN A 315 0.67 -17.53 -2.79
N ILE A 316 1.80 -17.60 -2.09
CA ILE A 316 3.10 -17.90 -2.71
C ILE A 316 3.16 -19.41 -2.92
N THR A 317 2.37 -19.89 -3.88
CA THR A 317 2.70 -21.10 -4.60
C THR A 317 2.47 -20.79 -6.06
N ARG A 318 3.45 -20.13 -6.69
CA ARG A 318 3.75 -20.50 -8.07
C ARG A 318 4.25 -21.94 -7.97
N GLN A 319 3.36 -22.90 -8.14
CA GLN A 319 3.78 -24.24 -8.50
C GLN A 319 4.45 -24.07 -9.86
N ASP A 320 5.77 -23.95 -9.84
CA ASP A 320 6.60 -24.28 -10.98
C ASP A 320 6.38 -25.77 -11.27
N THR A 321 5.40 -26.04 -12.13
CA THR A 321 5.26 -27.28 -12.88
C THR A 321 4.75 -26.95 -14.28
#